data_AF-A0A1G8SFY4-F1
#
_entry.id   AF-A0A1G8SFY4-F1
#
_cell.length_a   1.000
_cell.length_b   1.000
_cell.length_c   1.000
_cell.angle_alpha   90.00
_cell.angle_beta   90.00
_cell.angle_gamma   90.00
#
_symmetry.space_group_name_H-M   'P 1'
#
loop_
_entity.id
_entity.type
_entity.pdbx_description
1 polymer ?
#
loop_
_entity_poly.entity_id
_entity_poly.type
_entity_poly.pdbx_seq_one_letter_code
_entity_poly.pdbx_strand_id
1 'polypeptide(L)'
;LSYKVYHQETLDDDEQLQLVFLPLMHSKKKRTELATDVVELANQVKDEKLRFQLIGTTVGIADKFLDGSYVDKMMEVFKMTRIAQKVYEDGIEEGRQEGKEVIQEAILSYLESRFGLRSNDIQHKVKSIDEMDVLKALIAKLYKAESEKQVLQLIDQALKND
;
A
#
# COMPACT_ATOMS: atom_id res chain seq x y z
N LEU A 1 -2.83 -27.87 -15.68
CA LEU A 1 -2.23 -26.77 -14.90
C LEU A 1 -0.89 -26.25 -15.45
N SER A 2 0.28 -26.83 -15.15
CA SER A 2 1.59 -26.20 -15.50
C SER A 2 1.75 -25.91 -17.00
N TYR A 3 1.25 -26.79 -17.88
CA TYR A 3 1.25 -26.55 -19.32
C TYR A 3 0.51 -25.25 -19.70
N LYS A 4 -0.74 -25.08 -19.26
CA LYS A 4 -1.56 -23.89 -19.55
C LYS A 4 -0.93 -22.61 -18.99
N VAL A 5 -0.39 -22.69 -17.78
CA VAL A 5 0.33 -21.58 -17.14
C VAL A 5 1.53 -21.14 -18.00
N TYR A 6 2.36 -22.08 -18.46
CA TYR A 6 3.50 -21.77 -19.33
C TYR A 6 3.12 -21.28 -20.72
N HIS A 7 1.92 -21.64 -21.20
CA HIS A 7 1.39 -21.24 -22.51
C HIS A 7 0.47 -20.01 -22.44
N GLN A 8 0.39 -19.35 -21.27
CA GLN A 8 -0.44 -18.16 -21.03
C GLN A 8 -1.94 -18.37 -21.33
N GLU A 9 -2.42 -19.60 -21.19
CA GLU A 9 -3.85 -19.89 -21.29
C GLU A 9 -4.57 -19.48 -19.99
N THR A 10 -5.84 -19.07 -20.11
CA THR A 10 -6.68 -18.75 -18.95
C THR A 10 -6.90 -20.00 -18.11
N LEU A 11 -6.67 -19.90 -16.81
CA LEU A 11 -6.98 -20.95 -15.85
C LEU A 11 -8.48 -20.94 -15.54
N ASP A 12 -9.13 -22.10 -15.64
CA ASP A 12 -10.49 -22.26 -15.14
C ASP A 12 -10.54 -22.33 -13.59
N ASP A 13 -11.75 -22.30 -13.02
CA ASP A 13 -11.92 -22.25 -11.57
C ASP A 13 -11.33 -23.48 -10.86
N ASP A 14 -11.42 -24.66 -11.47
CA ASP A 14 -10.85 -25.90 -10.93
C ASP A 14 -9.33 -25.86 -10.94
N GLU A 15 -8.73 -25.34 -12.01
CA GLU A 15 -7.29 -25.14 -12.15
C GLU A 15 -6.74 -24.10 -11.16
N GLN A 16 -7.49 -23.03 -10.92
CA GLN A 16 -7.18 -22.02 -9.90
C GLN A 16 -7.20 -22.65 -8.50
N LEU A 17 -8.24 -23.43 -8.18
CA LEU A 17 -8.34 -24.17 -6.92
C LEU A 17 -7.18 -25.16 -6.76
N GLN A 18 -6.86 -25.92 -7.81
CA GLN A 18 -5.74 -26.87 -7.78
C GLN A 18 -4.41 -26.17 -7.47
N LEU A 19 -4.17 -24.99 -8.05
CA LEU A 19 -2.96 -24.23 -7.81
C LEU A 19 -2.87 -23.76 -6.36
N VAL A 20 -3.95 -23.18 -5.85
CA VAL A 20 -4.03 -22.63 -4.48
C VAL A 20 -3.89 -23.73 -3.41
N PHE A 21 -4.44 -24.91 -3.65
CA PHE A 21 -4.38 -26.04 -2.72
C PHE A 21 -3.16 -26.96 -2.91
N LEU A 22 -2.37 -26.77 -3.96
CA LEU A 22 -1.19 -27.60 -4.26
C LEU A 22 -0.27 -27.81 -3.04
N PRO A 23 -0.03 -26.83 -2.16
CA PRO A 23 0.78 -27.02 -0.95
C PRO A 23 0.22 -27.97 0.10
N LEU A 24 -1.11 -28.13 0.13
CA LEU A 24 -1.83 -28.96 1.08
C LEU A 24 -2.10 -30.37 0.55
N MET A 25 -1.94 -30.57 -0.75
CA MET A 25 -2.12 -31.87 -1.38
C MET A 25 -0.99 -32.84 -1.02
N HIS A 26 -1.32 -34.13 -0.97
CA HIS A 26 -0.32 -35.17 -0.74
C HIS A 26 0.65 -35.22 -1.93
N SER A 27 1.93 -35.02 -1.65
CA SER A 27 2.98 -34.97 -2.67
C SER A 27 4.27 -35.59 -2.15
N LYS A 28 5.09 -36.09 -3.10
CA LYS A 28 6.46 -36.56 -2.81
C LYS A 28 7.45 -35.40 -2.64
N LYS A 29 7.13 -34.21 -3.15
CA LYS A 29 7.94 -33.00 -2.96
C LYS A 29 7.77 -32.45 -1.55
N LYS A 30 8.80 -31.77 -1.05
CA LYS A 30 8.68 -31.02 0.21
C LYS A 30 7.68 -29.89 0.03
N ARG A 31 6.97 -29.56 1.10
CA ARG A 31 6.00 -28.45 1.11
C ARG A 31 6.68 -27.15 0.64
N THR A 32 7.85 -26.82 1.14
CA THR A 32 8.62 -25.63 0.74
C THR A 32 8.93 -25.55 -0.76
N GLU A 33 9.14 -26.69 -1.42
CA GLU A 33 9.34 -26.76 -2.87
C GLU A 33 8.02 -26.50 -3.61
N LEU A 34 6.91 -27.08 -3.13
CA LEU A 34 5.58 -26.81 -3.67
C LEU A 34 5.19 -25.33 -3.51
N ALA A 35 5.60 -24.71 -2.41
CA ALA A 35 5.41 -23.29 -2.15
C ALA A 35 6.03 -22.42 -3.25
N THR A 36 7.25 -22.77 -3.64
CA THR A 36 7.99 -22.10 -4.71
C THR A 36 7.30 -22.33 -6.05
N ASP A 37 6.95 -23.58 -6.36
CA ASP A 37 6.24 -23.94 -7.60
C ASP A 37 4.93 -23.15 -7.75
N VAL A 38 4.14 -22.99 -6.68
CA VAL A 38 2.86 -22.28 -6.74
C VAL A 38 3.05 -20.80 -7.04
N VAL A 39 3.98 -20.13 -6.34
CA VAL A 39 4.24 -18.71 -6.57
C VAL A 39 4.81 -18.49 -7.97
N GLU A 40 5.72 -19.35 -8.44
CA GLU A 40 6.26 -19.28 -9.79
C GLU A 40 5.17 -19.45 -10.86
N LEU A 41 4.30 -20.46 -10.70
CA LEU A 41 3.19 -20.71 -11.63
C LEU A 41 2.18 -19.57 -11.61
N ALA A 42 1.76 -19.12 -10.42
CA ALA A 42 0.87 -17.97 -10.30
C ALA A 42 1.50 -16.73 -10.96
N ASN A 43 2.81 -16.53 -10.79
CA ASN A 43 3.54 -15.40 -11.37
C ASN A 43 3.59 -15.41 -12.91
N GLN A 44 3.27 -16.52 -13.59
CA GLN A 44 3.16 -16.56 -15.06
C GLN A 44 1.76 -16.21 -15.59
N VAL A 45 0.72 -16.20 -14.74
CA VAL A 45 -0.68 -15.92 -15.14
C VAL A 45 -0.81 -14.49 -15.66
N LYS A 46 -1.26 -14.27 -16.91
CA LYS A 46 -1.24 -12.94 -17.54
C LYS A 46 -2.04 -11.86 -16.78
N ASP A 47 -3.22 -12.22 -16.27
CA ASP A 47 -4.08 -11.32 -15.50
C ASP A 47 -3.45 -10.99 -14.14
N GLU A 48 -3.15 -9.71 -13.92
CA GLU A 48 -2.50 -9.20 -12.71
C GLU A 48 -3.37 -9.35 -11.46
N LYS A 49 -4.69 -9.12 -11.58
CA LYS A 49 -5.63 -9.23 -10.48
C LYS A 49 -5.81 -10.68 -10.07
N LEU A 50 -5.98 -11.57 -11.05
CA LEU A 50 -6.09 -13.00 -10.80
C LEU A 50 -4.80 -13.55 -10.19
N ARG A 51 -3.64 -13.14 -10.70
CA ARG A 51 -2.34 -13.52 -10.13
C ARG A 51 -2.21 -13.07 -8.66
N PHE A 52 -2.59 -11.85 -8.35
CA PHE A 52 -2.61 -11.37 -6.96
C PHE A 52 -3.55 -12.21 -6.07
N GLN A 53 -4.76 -12.50 -6.55
CA GLN A 53 -5.73 -13.33 -5.84
C GLN A 53 -5.20 -14.75 -5.57
N LEU A 54 -4.57 -15.39 -6.57
CA LEU A 54 -4.02 -16.74 -6.44
C LEU A 54 -2.88 -16.78 -5.42
N ILE A 55 -1.94 -15.83 -5.48
CA ILE A 55 -0.83 -15.77 -4.52
C ILE A 55 -1.35 -15.46 -3.11
N GLY A 56 -2.20 -14.43 -2.97
CA GLY A 56 -2.76 -14.04 -1.68
C GLY A 56 -3.58 -15.14 -1.02
N THR A 57 -4.37 -15.87 -1.81
CA THR A 57 -5.19 -17.00 -1.30
C THR A 57 -4.30 -18.18 -0.90
N THR A 58 -3.26 -18.48 -1.68
CA THR A 58 -2.27 -19.52 -1.32
C THR A 58 -1.57 -19.16 -0.01
N VAL A 59 -1.13 -17.92 0.16
CA VAL A 59 -0.50 -17.42 1.39
C VAL A 59 -1.46 -17.50 2.58
N GLY A 60 -2.70 -17.02 2.43
CA GLY A 60 -3.69 -17.05 3.51
C GLY A 60 -4.09 -18.48 3.95
N ILE A 61 -4.18 -19.42 3.00
CA ILE A 61 -4.43 -20.83 3.32
C ILE A 61 -3.21 -21.42 4.01
N ALA A 62 -2.01 -21.13 3.54
CA ALA A 62 -0.80 -21.62 4.17
C ALA A 62 -0.62 -21.10 5.60
N ASP A 63 -0.85 -19.81 5.84
CA ASP A 63 -0.77 -19.22 7.19
C ASP A 63 -1.69 -19.93 8.20
N LYS A 64 -2.86 -20.38 7.72
CA LYS A 64 -3.83 -21.09 8.57
C LYS A 64 -3.52 -22.57 8.81
N PHE A 65 -2.82 -23.24 7.88
CA PHE A 65 -2.70 -24.70 7.87
C PHE A 65 -1.26 -25.23 7.84
N LEU A 66 -0.26 -24.37 7.64
CA LEU A 66 1.16 -24.70 7.50
C LEU A 66 1.99 -23.95 8.55
N ASP A 67 3.24 -24.37 8.73
CA ASP A 67 4.16 -23.80 9.71
C ASP A 67 4.76 -22.47 9.23
N GLY A 68 5.21 -21.60 10.16
CA GLY A 68 5.74 -20.27 9.81
C GLY A 68 6.90 -20.31 8.81
N SER A 69 7.74 -21.35 8.86
CA SER A 69 8.85 -21.55 7.90
C SER A 69 8.38 -21.67 6.45
N TYR A 70 7.17 -22.19 6.25
CA TYR A 70 6.54 -22.33 4.94
C TYR A 70 6.01 -20.98 4.43
N VAL A 71 5.36 -20.20 5.29
CA VAL A 71 4.85 -18.86 4.96
C VAL A 71 6.01 -17.92 4.61
N ASP A 72 7.08 -17.95 5.40
CA ASP A 72 8.28 -17.15 5.17
C ASP A 72 8.85 -17.40 3.77
N LYS A 73 8.91 -18.67 3.35
CA LYS A 73 9.45 -19.01 2.03
C LYS A 73 8.59 -18.53 0.88
N MET A 74 7.27 -18.62 1.00
CA MET A 74 6.38 -18.05 -0.02
C MET A 74 6.49 -16.53 -0.08
N MET A 75 6.61 -15.87 1.08
CA MET A 75 6.78 -14.43 1.13
C MET A 75 8.12 -13.99 0.52
N GLU A 76 9.20 -14.75 0.68
CA GLU A 76 10.46 -14.50 -0.03
C GLU A 76 10.28 -14.52 -1.56
N VAL A 77 9.60 -15.54 -2.09
CA VAL A 77 9.38 -15.66 -3.53
C VAL A 77 8.42 -14.58 -4.03
N PHE A 78 7.35 -14.30 -3.27
CA PHE A 78 6.39 -13.25 -3.59
C PHE A 78 7.05 -11.87 -3.65
N LYS A 79 7.90 -11.51 -2.69
CA LYS A 79 8.62 -10.22 -2.63
C LYS A 79 9.47 -9.94 -3.88
N MET A 80 9.89 -10.98 -4.62
CA MET A 80 10.64 -10.81 -5.88
C MET A 80 9.74 -10.52 -7.09
N THR A 81 8.42 -10.65 -6.95
CA THR A 81 7.48 -10.45 -8.06
C THR A 81 7.20 -8.96 -8.31
N ARG A 82 6.86 -8.62 -9.55
CA ARG A 82 6.43 -7.24 -9.92
C ARG A 82 5.17 -6.80 -9.18
N ILE A 83 4.30 -7.74 -8.85
CA ILE A 83 3.08 -7.45 -8.09
C ILE A 83 3.41 -7.03 -6.66
N ALA A 84 4.35 -7.71 -5.99
CA ALA A 84 4.77 -7.32 -4.66
C ALA A 84 5.43 -5.94 -4.64
N GLN A 85 6.22 -5.60 -5.68
CA GLN A 85 6.77 -4.25 -5.84
C GLN A 85 5.65 -3.20 -5.94
N LYS A 86 4.62 -3.45 -6.75
CA LYS A 86 3.49 -2.53 -6.89
C LYS A 86 2.71 -2.36 -5.59
N VAL A 87 2.45 -3.45 -4.87
CA VAL A 87 1.79 -3.39 -3.54
C VAL A 87 2.63 -2.57 -2.55
N TYR A 88 3.95 -2.70 -2.60
CA TYR A 88 4.84 -1.90 -1.77
C TYR A 88 4.80 -0.42 -2.16
N GLU A 89 4.84 -0.10 -3.46
CA GLU A 89 4.73 1.27 -3.97
C GLU A 89 3.38 1.91 -3.59
N ASP A 90 2.27 1.18 -3.79
CA ASP A 90 0.92 1.61 -3.38
C ASP A 90 0.88 1.91 -1.87
N GLY A 91 1.45 1.03 -1.04
CA GLY A 91 1.50 1.24 0.41
C GLY A 91 2.39 2.42 0.84
N ILE A 92 3.46 2.72 0.11
CA ILE A 92 4.28 3.93 0.35
C ILE A 92 3.49 5.18 -0.01
N GLU A 93 2.75 5.16 -1.11
CA GLU A 93 1.91 6.28 -1.54
C GLU A 93 0.76 6.51 -0.54
N GLU A 94 0.06 5.45 -0.14
CA GLU A 94 -0.97 5.53 0.92
C GLU A 94 -0.39 6.12 2.21
N GLY A 95 0.77 5.65 2.66
CA GLY A 95 1.44 6.20 3.83
C GLY A 95 1.85 7.68 3.68
N ARG A 96 2.23 8.11 2.48
CA ARG A 96 2.51 9.52 2.17
C ARG A 96 1.24 10.36 2.24
N GLN A 97 0.13 9.86 1.70
CA GLN A 97 -1.18 10.53 1.74
C GLN A 97 -1.70 10.65 3.18
N GLU A 98 -1.69 9.56 3.96
CA GLU A 98 -2.07 9.59 5.38
C GLU A 98 -1.19 10.57 6.17
N GLY A 99 0.13 10.55 5.96
CA GLY A 99 1.05 11.49 6.59
C GLY A 99 0.77 12.96 6.25
N LYS A 100 0.38 13.24 5.01
CA LYS A 100 -0.05 14.57 4.56
C LYS A 100 -1.31 15.01 5.30
N GLU A 101 -2.34 14.16 5.34
CA GLU A 101 -3.61 14.45 6.03
C GLU A 101 -3.38 14.76 7.51
N VAL A 102 -2.56 13.97 8.20
CA VAL A 102 -2.20 14.21 9.60
C VAL A 102 -1.57 15.59 9.81
N ILE A 103 -0.68 16.03 8.93
CA ILE A 103 -0.06 17.36 9.04
C ILE A 103 -1.09 18.47 8.78
N GLN A 104 -1.95 18.30 7.77
CA GLN A 104 -3.02 19.26 7.47
C GLN A 104 -3.98 19.40 8.67
N GLU A 105 -4.39 18.30 9.28
CA GLU A 105 -5.22 18.28 10.49
C GLU A 105 -4.52 18.93 11.69
N ALA A 106 -3.24 18.64 11.90
CA ALA A 106 -2.44 19.26 12.96
C ALA A 106 -2.34 20.77 12.78
N ILE A 107 -2.15 21.25 11.55
CA ILE A 107 -2.17 22.68 11.22
C ILE A 107 -3.55 23.27 11.57
N LEU A 108 -4.65 22.67 11.10
CA LEU A 108 -5.99 23.17 11.36
C LEU A 108 -6.32 23.21 12.86
N SER A 109 -5.99 22.16 13.60
CA SER A 109 -6.16 22.10 15.05
C SER A 109 -5.35 23.18 15.77
N TYR A 110 -4.11 23.44 15.32
CA TYR A 110 -3.27 24.51 15.85
C TYR A 110 -3.88 25.90 15.59
N LEU A 111 -4.33 26.14 14.37
CA LEU A 111 -4.96 27.42 13.98
C LEU A 111 -6.24 27.69 14.79
N GLU A 112 -7.06 26.67 14.97
CA GLU A 112 -8.26 26.74 15.80
C GLU A 112 -7.91 27.06 17.26
N SER A 113 -6.96 26.31 17.84
CA SER A 113 -6.61 26.41 19.26
C SER A 113 -5.91 27.73 19.60
N ARG A 114 -5.04 28.21 18.72
CA ARG A 114 -4.19 29.38 19.00
C ARG A 114 -4.83 30.69 18.55
N PHE A 115 -5.55 30.68 17.43
CA PHE A 115 -6.07 31.89 16.79
C PHE A 115 -7.60 31.89 16.65
N GLY A 116 -8.30 30.83 17.05
CA GLY A 116 -9.76 30.74 16.91
C GLY A 116 -10.24 30.62 15.47
N LEU A 117 -9.34 30.30 14.53
CA LEU A 117 -9.62 30.26 13.10
C LEU A 117 -10.32 28.95 12.72
N ARG A 118 -11.63 29.05 12.40
CA ARG A 118 -12.49 27.89 12.08
C ARG A 118 -13.19 27.99 10.72
N SER A 119 -12.80 28.93 9.86
CA SER A 119 -13.52 29.14 8.60
C SER A 119 -13.29 27.99 7.61
N ASN A 120 -14.33 27.64 6.85
CA ASN A 120 -14.24 26.65 5.77
C ASN A 120 -13.20 27.04 4.72
N ASP A 121 -13.01 28.34 4.47
CA ASP A 121 -11.99 28.83 3.54
C ASP A 121 -10.57 28.45 3.98
N ILE A 122 -10.27 28.54 5.28
CA ILE A 122 -8.95 28.16 5.82
C ILE A 122 -8.78 26.64 5.75
N GLN A 123 -9.84 25.87 6.08
CA GLN A 123 -9.81 24.42 5.96
C GLN A 123 -9.52 23.99 4.52
N HIS A 124 -10.22 24.56 3.54
CA HIS A 124 -10.00 24.27 2.14
C HIS A 124 -8.58 24.64 1.72
N LYS A 125 -8.09 25.82 2.10
CA LYS A 125 -6.73 26.27 1.77
C LYS A 125 -5.65 25.33 2.31
N VAL A 126 -5.75 24.89 3.57
CA VAL A 126 -4.75 23.97 4.14
C VAL A 126 -4.85 22.60 3.48
N LYS A 127 -6.06 22.09 3.22
CA LYS A 127 -6.29 20.79 2.57
C LYS A 127 -5.87 20.74 1.10
N SER A 128 -5.80 21.90 0.42
CA SER A 128 -5.35 21.98 -0.96
C SER A 128 -3.82 22.03 -1.14
N ILE A 129 -3.05 22.08 -0.04
CA ILE A 129 -1.58 22.00 -0.11
C ILE A 129 -1.19 20.52 -0.19
N ASP A 130 -0.62 20.10 -1.31
CA ASP A 130 -0.31 18.70 -1.62
C ASP A 130 1.12 18.31 -1.21
N GLU A 131 2.10 19.21 -1.37
CA GLU A 131 3.49 18.92 -1.13
C GLU A 131 3.81 18.85 0.37
N MET A 132 4.27 17.68 0.81
CA MET A 132 4.57 17.41 2.21
C MET A 132 5.65 18.35 2.78
N ASP A 133 6.63 18.75 1.97
CA ASP A 133 7.69 19.66 2.40
C ASP A 133 7.17 21.09 2.58
N VAL A 134 6.19 21.51 1.78
CA VAL A 134 5.51 22.79 1.93
C VAL A 134 4.69 22.81 3.21
N LEU A 135 3.95 21.74 3.51
CA LEU A 135 3.22 21.58 4.78
C LEU A 135 4.15 21.61 6.00
N LYS A 136 5.28 20.89 5.95
CA LYS A 136 6.29 20.90 7.02
C LYS A 136 6.91 22.28 7.22
N ALA A 137 7.18 23.00 6.15
CA ALA A 137 7.68 24.37 6.23
C ALA A 137 6.61 25.32 6.80
N LEU A 138 5.35 25.14 6.42
CA LEU A 138 4.23 25.93 6.93
C LEU A 138 4.07 25.76 8.44
N ILE A 139 3.97 24.53 8.94
CA ILE A 139 3.79 24.29 10.38
C ILE A 139 4.93 24.89 11.22
N ALA A 140 6.19 24.77 10.75
CA ALA A 140 7.35 25.36 11.42
C ALA A 140 7.30 26.90 11.47
N LYS A 141 6.78 27.54 10.41
CA LYS A 141 6.57 29.00 10.38
C LYS A 141 5.39 29.42 11.27
N LEU A 142 4.32 28.64 11.30
CA LEU A 142 3.13 28.91 12.12
C LEU A 142 3.46 28.96 13.62
N TYR A 143 4.36 28.10 14.11
CA TYR A 143 4.80 28.15 15.52
C TYR A 143 5.49 29.47 15.92
N LYS A 144 5.98 30.25 14.96
CA LYS A 144 6.61 31.55 15.18
C LYS A 144 5.67 32.72 14.87
N ALA A 145 4.45 32.46 14.44
CA ALA A 145 3.51 33.50 14.09
C ALA A 145 2.89 34.12 15.34
N GLU A 146 2.84 35.46 15.38
CA GLU A 146 2.35 36.21 16.54
C GLU A 146 0.96 36.81 16.31
N SER A 147 0.49 36.82 15.07
CA SER A 147 -0.80 37.42 14.70
C SER A 147 -1.55 36.62 13.65
N GLU A 148 -2.88 36.73 13.69
CA GLU A 148 -3.78 36.12 12.71
C GLU A 148 -3.45 36.56 11.27
N LYS A 149 -3.14 37.85 11.07
CA LYS A 149 -2.76 38.39 9.76
C LYS A 149 -1.51 37.70 9.20
N GLN A 150 -0.50 37.46 10.03
CA GLN A 150 0.73 36.79 9.62
C GLN A 150 0.46 35.32 9.27
N VAL A 151 -0.37 34.64 10.06
CA VAL A 151 -0.81 33.26 9.79
C VAL A 151 -1.47 33.14 8.43
N LEU A 152 -2.44 34.00 8.11
CA LEU A 152 -3.14 33.97 6.82
C LEU A 152 -2.17 34.19 5.65
N GLN A 153 -1.22 35.10 5.79
CA GLN A 153 -0.17 35.32 4.78
C GLN A 153 0.73 34.09 4.60
N LEU A 154 1.06 33.38 5.68
CA LEU A 154 1.88 32.16 5.60
C LEU A 154 1.14 31.03 4.86
N ILE A 155 -0.16 30.88 5.09
CA ILE A 155 -1.00 29.90 4.38
C ILE A 155 -1.08 30.25 2.89
N ASP A 156 -1.33 31.52 2.56
CA ASP A 156 -1.38 31.98 1.17
C ASP A 156 -0.02 31.85 0.46
N GLN A 157 1.09 32.00 1.19
CA GLN A 157 2.43 31.75 0.66
C GLN A 157 2.69 30.26 0.44
N ALA A 158 2.24 29.40 1.36
CA ALA A 158 2.39 27.96 1.20
C ALA A 158 1.69 27.50 -0.08
N LEU A 159 0.45 27.92 -0.31
CA LEU A 159 -0.31 27.62 -1.53
C LEU A 159 0.33 28.11 -2.84
N LYS A 160 1.20 29.11 -2.79
CA LYS A 160 1.92 29.61 -3.97
C LYS A 160 3.21 28.85 -4.25
N ASN A 161 3.74 28.16 -3.23
CA ASN A 161 4.99 27.42 -3.30
C ASN A 161 4.78 25.91 -3.35
N ASP A 162 3.53 25.48 -3.23
CA ASP A 162 3.04 24.14 -3.54
C ASP A 162 3.05 23.93 -5.06
#